data_AF-A0A962UY09-F1
#
_entry.id   AF-A0A962UY09-F1
#
_cell.length_a   1.000
_cell.length_b   1.000
_cell.length_c   1.000
_cell.angle_alpha   90.00
_cell.angle_beta   90.00
_cell.angle_gamma   90.00
#
_symmetry.space_group_name_H-M   'P 1'
#
loop_
_entity.id
_entity.type
_entity.pdbx_description
1 polymer ?
#
loop_
_entity_poly.entity_id
_entity_poly.type
_entity_poly.pdbx_seq_one_letter_code
_entity_poly.pdbx_strand_id
1 'polypeptide(L)'
;MPTTWQQAAHTLSASTLQELIESRLAAVHIRQFATPAECQRLCQALRHAAIDRRAATTSPMTLIGSNFSNCRGPSKDDYFATVEPAYRDLQMLTEAAGFDPLQRLLARLSAVWPAAVGVATEPGYGRYFAGGIKTRVQGSPLHFDYVPRFTTAYRIGQINAQLSWNLYLEMPQNTGSTTIYNAPVEASINADPLMTYGLNTDPKGSAVWDNRLPPEQVDGAAAYTFRPEVGELVLFNTCNPHTVSVDQLTPGEWRAQAGSFIGRLADDSLVLWS
;
A
#
# COMPACT_ATOMS: atom_id res chain seq x y z
N MET A 1 4.24 2.25 31.80
CA MET A 1 3.37 3.39 31.45
C MET A 1 2.65 3.02 30.16
N PRO A 2 1.32 3.13 30.06
CA PRO A 2 0.67 2.96 28.77
C PRO A 2 1.15 4.09 27.85
N THR A 3 1.92 3.74 26.83
CA THR A 3 2.42 4.70 25.84
C THR A 3 1.23 5.30 25.09
N THR A 4 1.05 6.61 25.19
CA THR A 4 0.03 7.35 24.43
C THR A 4 0.28 7.15 22.94
N TRP A 5 -0.75 6.73 22.20
CA TRP A 5 -0.69 6.60 20.75
C TRP A 5 -0.50 7.98 20.12
N GLN A 6 0.63 8.17 19.43
CA GLN A 6 0.93 9.41 18.75
C GLN A 6 0.24 9.45 17.40
N GLN A 7 -0.36 10.58 17.07
CA GLN A 7 -1.12 10.72 15.82
C GLN A 7 -0.22 10.70 14.59
N ALA A 8 0.78 11.60 14.51
CA ALA A 8 1.65 11.65 13.35
C ALA A 8 3.00 12.29 13.64
N ALA A 9 4.01 11.89 12.86
CA ALA A 9 5.29 12.56 12.76
C ALA A 9 5.47 13.13 11.34
N HIS A 10 6.23 14.22 11.21
CA HIS A 10 6.51 14.88 9.92
C HIS A 10 7.97 14.71 9.47
N THR A 11 8.69 13.78 10.08
CA THR A 11 10.09 13.50 9.79
C THR A 11 10.32 12.00 9.74
N LEU A 12 10.94 11.56 8.65
CA LEU A 12 11.39 10.18 8.50
C LEU A 12 12.74 10.02 9.20
N SER A 13 12.81 9.18 10.23
CA SER A 13 14.03 8.80 10.94
C SER A 13 13.96 7.32 11.33
N ALA A 14 15.07 6.75 11.80
CA ALA A 14 15.07 5.42 12.39
C ALA A 14 14.03 5.29 13.52
N SER A 15 13.94 6.32 14.39
CA SER A 15 13.04 6.30 15.53
C SER A 15 11.57 6.36 15.12
N THR A 16 11.19 7.23 14.18
CA THR A 16 9.80 7.33 13.73
C THR A 16 9.36 6.09 12.95
N LEU A 17 10.26 5.46 12.18
CA LEU A 17 10.01 4.16 11.56
C LEU A 17 9.80 3.06 12.60
N GLN A 18 10.63 3.02 13.65
CA GLN A 18 10.48 2.04 14.73
C GLN A 18 9.15 2.21 15.47
N GLU A 19 8.79 3.45 15.82
CA GLU A 19 7.51 3.75 16.47
C GLU A 19 6.31 3.39 15.59
N LEU A 20 6.43 3.57 14.28
CA LEU A 20 5.40 3.15 13.31
C LEU A 20 5.27 1.63 13.24
N ILE A 21 6.40 0.90 13.17
CA ILE A 21 6.45 -0.57 13.17
C ILE A 21 5.79 -1.15 14.44
N GLU A 22 5.99 -0.51 15.58
CA GLU A 22 5.44 -0.91 16.87
C GLU A 22 4.02 -0.39 17.13
N SER A 23 3.37 0.23 16.14
CA SER A 23 2.04 0.85 16.26
C SER A 23 1.93 1.90 17.38
N ARG A 24 3.05 2.52 17.78
CA ARG A 24 3.07 3.64 18.74
C ARG A 24 2.79 4.99 18.06
N LEU A 25 2.98 5.04 16.75
CA LEU A 25 2.72 6.18 15.87
C LEU A 25 1.70 5.77 14.79
N ALA A 26 0.67 6.56 14.52
CA ALA A 26 -0.32 6.22 13.49
C ALA A 26 0.25 6.38 12.08
N ALA A 27 0.94 7.49 11.82
CA ALA A 27 1.47 7.82 10.49
C ALA A 27 2.79 8.61 10.53
N VAL A 28 3.61 8.43 9.48
CA VAL A 28 4.73 9.33 9.16
C VAL A 28 4.43 10.04 7.86
N HIS A 29 4.35 11.36 7.92
CA HIS A 29 4.12 12.25 6.80
C HIS A 29 5.44 12.81 6.28
N ILE A 30 5.75 12.55 5.01
CA ILE A 30 6.88 13.13 4.30
C ILE A 30 6.33 14.14 3.30
N ARG A 31 6.21 15.39 3.77
CA ARG A 31 5.78 16.50 2.92
C ARG A 31 6.83 16.77 1.84
N GLN A 32 6.37 17.26 0.69
CA GLN A 32 7.25 17.60 -0.44
C GLN A 32 8.14 16.43 -0.88
N PHE A 33 7.67 15.19 -0.73
CA PHE A 33 8.39 14.01 -1.23
C PHE A 33 8.52 14.07 -2.75
N ALA A 34 7.46 14.51 -3.43
CA ALA A 34 7.45 14.86 -4.84
C ALA A 34 6.99 16.31 -5.02
N THR A 35 7.48 16.94 -6.07
CA THR A 35 7.02 18.27 -6.49
C THR A 35 5.67 18.16 -7.21
N PRO A 36 4.84 19.22 -7.23
CA PRO A 36 3.60 19.23 -8.01
C PRO A 36 3.83 18.91 -9.49
N ALA A 37 4.94 19.37 -10.07
CA ALA A 37 5.28 19.11 -11.47
C ALA A 37 5.63 17.63 -11.74
N GLU A 38 6.32 16.96 -10.80
CA GLU A 38 6.57 15.51 -10.88
C GLU A 38 5.27 14.71 -10.82
N CYS A 39 4.39 15.04 -9.87
CA CYS A 39 3.07 14.41 -9.75
C CYS A 39 2.23 14.63 -11.02
N GLN A 40 2.18 15.85 -11.53
CA GLN A 40 1.44 16.19 -12.75
C GLN A 40 1.93 15.39 -13.96
N ARG A 41 3.26 15.32 -14.19
CA ARG A 41 3.83 14.56 -15.32
C ARG A 41 3.53 13.07 -15.20
N LEU A 42 3.64 12.50 -14.00
CA LEU A 42 3.33 11.08 -13.79
C LEU A 42 1.84 10.79 -14.02
N CYS A 43 0.94 11.65 -13.53
CA CYS A 43 -0.50 11.55 -13.79
C CYS A 43 -0.86 11.79 -15.26
N GLN A 44 -0.11 12.61 -15.99
CA GLN A 44 -0.31 12.82 -17.42
C GLN A 44 0.14 11.59 -18.23
N ALA A 45 1.31 11.02 -17.91
CA ALA A 45 1.78 9.76 -18.50
C ALA A 45 0.78 8.62 -18.25
N LEU A 46 0.25 8.54 -17.03
CA LEU A 46 -0.80 7.61 -16.63
C LEU A 46 -2.06 7.75 -17.49
N ARG A 47 -2.58 8.97 -17.66
CA ARG A 47 -3.75 9.24 -18.50
C ARG A 47 -3.51 8.86 -19.95
N HIS A 48 -2.33 9.15 -20.49
CA HIS A 48 -1.99 8.80 -21.87
C HIS A 48 -1.96 7.28 -22.07
N ALA A 49 -1.27 6.55 -21.19
CA ALA A 49 -1.23 5.09 -21.21
C ALA A 49 -2.61 4.45 -20.99
N ALA A 50 -3.45 5.08 -20.16
CA ALA A 50 -4.83 4.64 -19.90
C ALA A 50 -5.77 4.85 -21.10
N ILE A 51 -5.62 5.94 -21.85
CA ILE A 51 -6.38 6.22 -23.08
C ILE A 51 -6.09 5.16 -24.14
N ASP A 52 -4.83 4.74 -24.25
CA ASP A 52 -4.42 3.67 -25.18
C ASP A 52 -4.91 2.28 -24.72
N ARG A 53 -5.18 2.09 -23.43
CA ARG A 53 -5.60 0.80 -22.83
C ARG A 53 -7.08 0.71 -22.45
N ARG A 54 -7.94 1.70 -22.80
CA ARG A 54 -9.43 1.74 -22.70
C ARG A 54 -10.11 0.88 -21.59
N ALA A 55 -9.53 0.81 -20.39
CA ALA A 55 -10.11 0.12 -19.24
C ALA A 55 -10.04 0.93 -17.93
N ALA A 56 -9.28 2.03 -17.90
CA ALA A 56 -8.99 2.75 -16.65
C ALA A 56 -10.07 3.74 -16.20
N THR A 57 -11.02 4.11 -17.06
CA THR A 57 -12.04 5.14 -16.75
C THR A 57 -13.35 4.59 -16.19
N THR A 58 -13.54 3.26 -16.16
CA THR A 58 -14.78 2.62 -15.66
C THR A 58 -14.55 1.62 -14.52
N SER A 59 -13.31 1.23 -14.25
CA SER A 59 -13.02 0.34 -13.12
C SER A 59 -13.01 1.13 -11.80
N PRO A 60 -13.69 0.65 -10.74
CA PRO A 60 -13.66 1.26 -9.40
C PRO A 60 -12.25 1.51 -8.85
N MET A 61 -11.32 0.66 -9.26
CA MET A 61 -9.88 0.80 -9.04
C MET A 61 -9.12 0.31 -10.26
N THR A 62 -8.11 1.06 -10.69
CA THR A 62 -7.11 0.58 -11.67
C THR A 62 -5.76 0.47 -10.99
N LEU A 63 -5.07 -0.65 -11.21
CA LEU A 63 -3.69 -0.85 -10.79
C LEU A 63 -2.82 -0.93 -12.03
N ILE A 64 -1.74 -0.16 -12.05
CA ILE A 64 -0.59 -0.39 -12.93
C ILE A 64 0.50 -1.01 -12.08
N GLY A 65 0.78 -2.27 -12.36
CA GLY A 65 1.66 -3.09 -11.56
C GLY A 65 1.13 -4.51 -11.39
N SER A 66 1.88 -5.32 -10.66
CA SER A 66 1.43 -6.62 -10.17
C SER A 66 1.07 -6.50 -8.69
N ASN A 67 -0.07 -7.04 -8.28
CA ASN A 67 -0.46 -7.12 -6.89
C ASN A 67 -0.49 -8.58 -6.47
N PHE A 68 0.29 -8.91 -5.46
CA PHE A 68 0.39 -10.25 -4.90
C PHE A 68 -0.99 -10.86 -4.59
N SER A 69 -1.96 -10.06 -4.12
CA SER A 69 -3.30 -10.56 -3.79
C SER A 69 -4.03 -11.19 -4.98
N ASN A 70 -3.67 -10.83 -6.22
CA ASN A 70 -4.31 -11.29 -7.45
C ASN A 70 -3.76 -12.64 -7.94
N CYS A 71 -2.66 -13.14 -7.36
CA CYS A 71 -1.94 -14.30 -7.85
C CYS A 71 -1.94 -15.45 -6.83
N ARG A 72 -3.12 -15.77 -6.29
CA ARG A 72 -3.34 -16.92 -5.41
C ARG A 72 -3.63 -18.18 -6.24
N GLY A 73 -2.66 -18.57 -7.08
CA GLY A 73 -2.66 -19.84 -7.81
C GLY A 73 -1.99 -20.96 -7.00
N PRO A 74 -2.08 -22.22 -7.46
CA PRO A 74 -1.40 -23.36 -6.83
C PRO A 74 0.12 -23.27 -6.92
N SER A 75 0.68 -22.41 -7.78
CA SER A 75 2.11 -22.15 -7.88
C SER A 75 2.41 -20.65 -7.83
N LYS A 76 3.69 -20.33 -7.55
CA LYS A 76 4.19 -18.95 -7.56
C LYS A 76 4.43 -18.42 -8.97
N ASP A 77 4.45 -19.31 -9.97
CA ASP A 77 4.81 -18.99 -11.35
C ASP A 77 3.90 -17.93 -11.93
N ASP A 78 2.58 -18.02 -11.66
CA ASP A 78 1.59 -17.06 -12.14
C ASP A 78 1.89 -15.64 -11.67
N TYR A 79 2.29 -15.46 -10.40
CA TYR A 79 2.69 -14.17 -9.87
C TYR A 79 3.94 -13.66 -10.59
N PHE A 80 5.01 -14.47 -10.57
CA PHE A 80 6.33 -14.03 -11.07
C PHE A 80 6.35 -13.82 -12.60
N ALA A 81 5.47 -14.50 -13.35
CA ALA A 81 5.27 -14.24 -14.77
C ALA A 81 4.76 -12.81 -15.06
N THR A 82 4.07 -12.18 -14.10
CA THR A 82 3.57 -10.79 -14.24
C THR A 82 4.57 -9.71 -13.83
N VAL A 83 5.61 -10.05 -13.07
CA VAL A 83 6.49 -9.06 -12.41
C VAL A 83 7.29 -8.23 -13.40
N GLU A 84 8.01 -8.86 -14.32
CA GLU A 84 8.84 -8.12 -15.29
C GLU A 84 8.02 -7.30 -16.30
N PRO A 85 6.91 -7.80 -16.87
CA PRO A 85 5.98 -6.96 -17.62
C PRO A 85 5.49 -5.74 -16.83
N ALA A 86 5.13 -5.92 -15.56
CA ALA A 86 4.66 -4.84 -14.70
C ALA A 86 5.76 -3.79 -14.43
N TYR A 87 7.01 -4.21 -14.25
CA TYR A 87 8.13 -3.28 -14.13
C TYR A 87 8.39 -2.50 -15.41
N ARG A 88 8.27 -3.11 -16.59
CA ARG A 88 8.40 -2.39 -17.86
C ARG A 88 7.32 -1.31 -18.02
N ASP A 89 6.07 -1.66 -17.69
CA ASP A 89 4.97 -0.70 -17.72
C ASP A 89 5.21 0.48 -16.76
N LEU A 90 5.64 0.19 -15.52
CA LEU A 90 5.95 1.22 -14.54
C LEU A 90 7.14 2.09 -14.99
N GLN A 91 8.19 1.46 -15.52
CA GLN A 91 9.40 2.13 -16.01
C GLN A 91 9.07 3.14 -17.10
N MET A 92 8.24 2.78 -18.08
CA MET A 92 7.79 3.70 -19.13
C MET A 92 7.13 4.95 -18.56
N LEU A 93 6.31 4.81 -17.51
CA LEU A 93 5.64 5.93 -16.86
C LEU A 93 6.63 6.81 -16.10
N THR A 94 7.54 6.21 -15.32
CA THR A 94 8.52 6.95 -14.53
C THR A 94 9.57 7.64 -15.39
N GLU A 95 9.96 7.05 -16.51
CA GLU A 95 10.86 7.65 -17.51
C GLU A 95 10.20 8.85 -18.18
N ALA A 96 8.95 8.70 -18.64
CA ALA A 96 8.18 9.80 -19.22
C ALA A 96 7.97 10.95 -18.23
N ALA A 97 7.82 10.64 -16.93
CA ALA A 97 7.68 11.63 -15.87
C ALA A 97 9.02 12.26 -15.44
N GLY A 98 10.16 11.63 -15.77
CA GLY A 98 11.48 11.96 -15.24
C GLY A 98 11.57 11.79 -13.72
N PHE A 99 10.76 10.89 -13.14
CA PHE A 99 10.63 10.71 -11.70
C PHE A 99 10.20 9.27 -11.37
N ASP A 100 11.01 8.60 -10.55
CA ASP A 100 10.71 7.28 -9.99
C ASP A 100 10.45 7.37 -8.47
N PRO A 101 9.18 7.25 -8.03
CA PRO A 101 8.83 7.27 -6.61
C PRO A 101 9.46 6.15 -5.78
N LEU A 102 9.59 4.94 -6.34
CA LEU A 102 10.11 3.77 -5.63
C LEU A 102 11.59 3.96 -5.35
N GLN A 103 12.37 4.37 -6.35
CA GLN A 103 13.81 4.60 -6.17
C GLN A 103 14.09 5.73 -5.17
N ARG A 104 13.31 6.81 -5.21
CA ARG A 104 13.42 7.90 -4.22
C ARG A 104 13.10 7.40 -2.82
N LEU A 105 12.06 6.58 -2.65
CA LEU A 105 11.71 6.04 -1.33
C LEU A 105 12.79 5.08 -0.81
N LEU A 106 13.29 4.16 -1.64
CA LEU A 106 14.37 3.25 -1.27
C LEU A 106 15.59 4.05 -0.77
N ALA A 107 16.00 5.09 -1.49
CA ALA A 107 17.11 5.95 -1.06
C ALA A 107 16.83 6.64 0.28
N ARG A 108 15.60 7.12 0.51
CA ARG A 108 15.20 7.77 1.78
C ARG A 108 15.20 6.80 2.96
N LEU A 109 14.67 5.59 2.78
CA LEU A 109 14.65 4.55 3.80
C LEU A 109 16.07 4.07 4.12
N SER A 110 16.88 3.76 3.11
CA SER A 110 18.28 3.33 3.28
C SER A 110 19.13 4.38 4.00
N ALA A 111 18.81 5.68 3.87
CA ALA A 111 19.56 6.74 4.54
C ALA A 111 19.29 6.82 6.05
N VAL A 112 18.18 6.26 6.53
CA VAL A 112 17.78 6.38 7.95
C VAL A 112 17.69 5.04 8.66
N TRP A 113 17.49 3.93 7.95
CA TRP A 113 17.34 2.61 8.54
C TRP A 113 18.70 1.91 8.69
N PRO A 114 19.01 1.30 9.85
CA PRO A 114 20.34 0.74 10.11
C PRO A 114 20.63 -0.57 9.36
N ALA A 115 19.59 -1.28 8.90
CA ALA A 115 19.71 -2.54 8.17
C ALA A 115 19.44 -2.35 6.67
N ALA A 116 19.62 -3.43 5.90
CA ALA A 116 19.40 -3.41 4.45
C ALA A 116 17.95 -3.00 4.11
N VAL A 117 17.80 -2.19 3.06
CA VAL A 117 16.50 -1.83 2.49
C VAL A 117 16.49 -2.15 1.00
N GLY A 118 15.47 -2.84 0.51
CA GLY A 118 15.40 -3.22 -0.89
C GLY A 118 14.05 -3.78 -1.32
N VAL A 119 13.94 -4.13 -2.60
CA VAL A 119 12.79 -4.92 -3.10
C VAL A 119 12.98 -6.36 -2.63
N ALA A 120 11.89 -7.00 -2.18
CA ALA A 120 11.92 -8.39 -1.76
C ALA A 120 12.39 -9.30 -2.91
N THR A 121 13.01 -10.44 -2.57
CA THR A 121 13.37 -11.50 -3.53
C THR A 121 12.85 -12.84 -3.06
N GLU A 122 12.34 -13.64 -3.98
CA GLU A 122 11.89 -15.01 -3.76
C GLU A 122 12.93 -16.01 -4.29
N PRO A 123 13.38 -16.95 -3.45
CA PRO A 123 14.29 -18.02 -3.87
C PRO A 123 13.74 -18.80 -5.07
N GLY A 124 14.55 -18.94 -6.11
CA GLY A 124 14.19 -19.66 -7.34
C GLY A 124 13.36 -18.85 -8.35
N TYR A 125 12.91 -17.65 -8.00
CA TYR A 125 12.05 -16.83 -8.87
C TYR A 125 12.64 -15.45 -9.19
N GLY A 126 13.22 -14.75 -8.21
CA GLY A 126 13.78 -13.41 -8.39
C GLY A 126 13.02 -12.34 -7.59
N ARG A 127 13.02 -11.10 -8.07
CA ARG A 127 12.42 -9.97 -7.34
C ARG A 127 10.89 -10.04 -7.35
N TYR A 128 10.28 -9.54 -6.28
CA TYR A 128 8.85 -9.19 -6.27
C TYR A 128 8.64 -7.88 -7.04
N PHE A 129 7.38 -7.60 -7.40
CA PHE A 129 7.00 -6.27 -7.88
C PHE A 129 6.81 -5.31 -6.71
N ALA A 130 7.20 -4.04 -6.87
CA ALA A 130 6.99 -2.97 -5.89
C ALA A 130 6.77 -1.62 -6.60
N GLY A 131 6.11 -0.69 -5.92
CA GLY A 131 5.92 0.69 -6.41
C GLY A 131 4.84 0.89 -7.47
N GLY A 132 3.79 0.07 -7.47
CA GLY A 132 2.66 0.22 -8.39
C GLY A 132 1.91 1.54 -8.24
N ILE A 133 1.15 1.91 -9.27
CA ILE A 133 0.28 3.09 -9.27
C ILE A 133 -1.17 2.64 -9.22
N LYS A 134 -1.93 3.14 -8.25
CA LYS A 134 -3.34 2.85 -8.05
C LYS A 134 -4.16 4.12 -8.29
N THR A 135 -5.17 4.03 -9.16
CA THR A 135 -6.25 5.03 -9.24
C THR A 135 -7.52 4.45 -8.63
N ARG A 136 -8.27 5.29 -7.93
CA ARG A 136 -9.51 4.89 -7.25
C ARG A 136 -10.59 5.94 -7.51
N VAL A 137 -11.78 5.44 -7.83
CA VAL A 137 -13.03 6.22 -7.84
C VAL A 137 -13.99 5.80 -6.73
N GLN A 138 -13.61 4.78 -5.94
CA GLN A 138 -14.33 4.30 -4.77
C GLN A 138 -13.36 4.06 -3.60
N GLY A 139 -13.90 4.19 -2.39
CA GLY A 139 -13.18 3.99 -1.14
C GLY A 139 -12.73 2.54 -0.94
N SER A 140 -12.07 2.30 0.19
CA SER A 140 -11.79 0.95 0.70
C SER A 140 -12.51 0.78 2.03
N PRO A 141 -13.27 -0.31 2.22
CA PRO A 141 -13.97 -0.61 3.46
C PRO A 141 -12.96 -0.83 4.60
N LEU A 142 -13.45 -1.03 5.83
CA LEU A 142 -12.57 -1.32 6.96
C LEU A 142 -11.83 -2.63 6.69
N HIS A 143 -10.50 -2.59 6.69
CA HIS A 143 -9.64 -3.75 6.44
C HIS A 143 -8.28 -3.57 7.10
N PHE A 144 -7.47 -4.61 7.07
CA PHE A 144 -6.05 -4.55 7.38
C PHE A 144 -5.28 -5.36 6.33
N ASP A 145 -3.99 -5.05 6.18
CA ASP A 145 -3.09 -5.81 5.32
C ASP A 145 -1.95 -6.38 6.16
N TYR A 146 -1.82 -7.70 6.16
CA TYR A 146 -0.68 -8.38 6.77
C TYR A 146 -0.39 -9.70 6.04
N VAL A 147 0.65 -9.72 5.20
CA VAL A 147 0.89 -10.83 4.29
C VAL A 147 1.13 -12.20 4.96
N PRO A 148 1.73 -12.31 6.16
CA PRO A 148 1.85 -13.60 6.84
C PRO A 148 0.51 -14.27 7.17
N ARG A 149 -0.60 -13.52 7.24
CA ARG A 149 -1.95 -14.11 7.38
C ARG A 149 -2.46 -14.75 6.11
N PHE A 150 -1.90 -14.39 4.96
CA PHE A 150 -2.31 -14.88 3.66
C PHE A 150 -1.46 -16.03 3.16
N THR A 151 -0.18 -16.03 3.52
CA THR A 151 0.74 -17.05 3.06
C THR A 151 1.95 -17.14 3.95
N THR A 152 2.41 -18.37 4.16
CA THR A 152 3.73 -18.68 4.72
C THR A 152 4.67 -19.26 3.65
N ALA A 153 4.15 -19.55 2.46
CA ALA A 153 4.89 -20.20 1.38
C ALA A 153 5.87 -19.26 0.66
N TYR A 154 5.64 -17.95 0.74
CA TYR A 154 6.44 -16.90 0.12
C TYR A 154 7.40 -16.28 1.13
N ARG A 155 8.56 -15.79 0.67
CA ARG A 155 9.54 -15.10 1.53
C ARG A 155 8.94 -13.91 2.26
N ILE A 156 8.07 -13.15 1.61
CA ILE A 156 7.35 -12.03 2.24
C ILE A 156 6.40 -12.48 3.37
N GLY A 157 5.99 -13.76 3.38
CA GLY A 157 5.23 -14.35 4.50
C GLY A 157 6.03 -14.51 5.79
N GLN A 158 7.34 -14.24 5.76
CA GLN A 158 8.25 -14.35 6.91
C GLN A 158 8.50 -13.00 7.62
N ILE A 159 7.81 -11.94 7.23
CA ILE A 159 7.94 -10.63 7.88
C ILE A 159 7.28 -10.63 9.26
N ASN A 160 7.81 -9.82 10.18
CA ASN A 160 7.26 -9.63 11.53
C ASN A 160 6.56 -8.28 11.74
N ALA A 161 6.56 -7.41 10.72
CA ALA A 161 5.85 -6.15 10.70
C ALA A 161 5.56 -5.76 9.25
N GLN A 162 4.47 -5.02 9.01
CA GLN A 162 4.10 -4.52 7.69
C GLN A 162 3.63 -3.07 7.74
N LEU A 163 4.19 -2.26 6.85
CA LEU A 163 3.81 -0.88 6.60
C LEU A 163 3.32 -0.74 5.16
N SER A 164 2.56 0.31 4.90
CA SER A 164 2.31 0.82 3.56
C SER A 164 3.02 2.15 3.40
N TRP A 165 3.45 2.45 2.18
CA TRP A 165 3.78 3.81 1.77
C TRP A 165 2.86 4.21 0.62
N ASN A 166 2.36 5.43 0.68
CA ASN A 166 1.49 5.99 -0.35
C ASN A 166 1.96 7.41 -0.68
N LEU A 167 2.49 7.59 -1.89
CA LEU A 167 2.72 8.91 -2.47
C LEU A 167 1.45 9.34 -3.20
N TYR A 168 0.88 10.46 -2.79
CA TYR A 168 -0.36 10.99 -3.34
C TYR A 168 -0.07 11.85 -4.57
N LEU A 169 -0.47 11.37 -5.74
CA LEU A 169 -0.18 11.98 -7.04
C LEU A 169 -1.29 12.91 -7.51
N GLU A 170 -2.53 12.56 -7.15
CA GLU A 170 -3.71 13.37 -7.43
C GLU A 170 -4.78 13.08 -6.38
N MET A 171 -5.49 14.13 -5.95
CA MET A 171 -6.49 14.05 -4.89
C MET A 171 -7.79 14.70 -5.34
N PRO A 172 -8.95 14.08 -5.10
CA PRO A 172 -10.23 14.73 -5.33
C PRO A 172 -10.44 15.87 -4.33
N GLN A 173 -11.22 16.89 -4.70
CA GLN A 173 -11.31 18.15 -3.94
C GLN A 173 -11.86 17.97 -2.52
N ASN A 174 -12.87 17.12 -2.34
CA ASN A 174 -13.65 17.05 -1.09
C ASN A 174 -13.65 15.69 -0.40
N THR A 175 -12.99 14.68 -0.97
CA THR A 175 -12.91 13.32 -0.41
C THR A 175 -11.46 12.81 -0.46
N GLY A 176 -11.23 11.52 -0.23
CA GLY A 176 -9.92 10.87 -0.38
C GLY A 176 -9.17 10.59 0.92
N SER A 177 -9.79 10.84 2.07
CA SER A 177 -9.19 10.68 3.39
C SER A 177 -8.89 9.21 3.70
N THR A 178 -7.90 8.98 4.55
CA THR A 178 -7.58 7.66 5.11
C THR A 178 -7.71 7.74 6.62
N THR A 179 -8.40 6.77 7.22
CA THR A 179 -8.54 6.66 8.68
C THR A 179 -7.87 5.39 9.15
N ILE A 180 -7.00 5.49 10.15
CA ILE A 180 -6.29 4.37 10.78
C ILE A 180 -6.80 4.25 12.22
N TYR A 181 -7.10 3.04 12.65
CA TYR A 181 -7.56 2.74 14.00
C TYR A 181 -6.46 2.01 14.77
N ASN A 182 -6.15 2.45 15.98
CA ASN A 182 -5.17 1.81 16.87
C ASN A 182 -5.75 0.53 17.48
N ALA A 183 -5.90 -0.48 16.65
CA ALA A 183 -6.38 -1.81 17.00
C ALA A 183 -5.59 -2.85 16.21
N PRO A 184 -4.25 -2.89 16.35
CA PRO A 184 -3.40 -3.72 15.50
C PRO A 184 -3.83 -5.18 15.60
N VAL A 185 -4.04 -5.80 14.44
CA VAL A 185 -4.38 -7.22 14.39
C VAL A 185 -3.16 -8.01 14.83
N GLU A 186 -3.23 -8.62 16.02
CA GLU A 186 -2.13 -9.45 16.51
C GLU A 186 -1.95 -10.69 15.62
N ALA A 187 -0.69 -11.06 15.38
CA ALA A 187 -0.34 -12.34 14.78
C ALA A 187 -0.85 -13.54 15.61
N SER A 188 -1.18 -13.32 16.89
CA SER A 188 -1.62 -14.32 17.88
C SER A 188 -3.11 -14.68 17.82
N ILE A 189 -3.97 -13.94 17.09
CA ILE A 189 -5.40 -14.27 17.03
C ILE A 189 -5.54 -15.62 16.31
N ASN A 190 -5.79 -16.68 17.08
CA ASN A 190 -6.14 -18.05 16.64
C ASN A 190 -7.46 -18.12 15.85
N ALA A 191 -7.95 -16.99 15.34
CA ALA A 191 -9.07 -16.97 14.41
C ALA A 191 -8.59 -17.62 13.11
N ASP A 192 -9.36 -18.61 12.67
CA ASP A 192 -9.24 -19.22 11.36
C ASP A 192 -9.04 -18.11 10.30
N PRO A 193 -7.96 -18.16 9.48
CA PRO A 193 -7.76 -17.21 8.39
C PRO A 193 -9.00 -17.08 7.49
N LEU A 194 -9.83 -18.13 7.36
CA LEU A 194 -11.10 -18.13 6.63
C LEU A 194 -12.21 -17.32 7.32
N MET A 195 -12.15 -17.10 8.64
CA MET A 195 -13.12 -16.30 9.40
C MET A 195 -12.82 -14.80 9.34
N THR A 196 -11.55 -14.41 9.19
CA THR A 196 -11.16 -12.99 9.10
C THR A 196 -11.09 -12.50 7.65
N TYR A 197 -10.80 -13.42 6.72
CA TYR A 197 -10.82 -13.19 5.28
C TYR A 197 -11.73 -14.23 4.63
N GLY A 198 -13.03 -13.95 4.63
CA GLY A 198 -14.00 -14.86 4.02
C GLY A 198 -13.71 -15.07 2.54
N LEU A 199 -13.99 -16.28 2.04
CA LEU A 199 -14.24 -16.48 0.61
C LEU A 199 -15.64 -15.92 0.32
N ASN A 200 -15.68 -14.76 -0.32
CA ASN A 200 -16.91 -14.21 -0.87
C ASN A 200 -16.99 -14.54 -2.36
N THR A 201 -18.10 -14.22 -3.02
CA THR A 201 -18.24 -14.33 -4.47
C THR A 201 -18.40 -12.94 -5.05
N ASP A 202 -17.62 -12.61 -6.08
CA ASP A 202 -17.85 -11.38 -6.85
C ASP A 202 -19.22 -11.44 -7.55
N PRO A 203 -19.71 -10.33 -8.15
CA PRO A 203 -20.97 -10.34 -8.90
C PRO A 203 -21.01 -11.31 -10.09
N LYS A 204 -19.87 -11.90 -10.47
CA LYS A 204 -19.73 -12.92 -11.53
C LYS A 204 -19.65 -14.35 -10.97
N GLY A 205 -19.79 -14.53 -9.65
CA GLY A 205 -19.75 -15.83 -8.98
C GLY A 205 -18.34 -16.37 -8.72
N SER A 206 -17.28 -15.58 -8.95
CA SER A 206 -15.90 -15.99 -8.71
C SER A 206 -15.55 -15.82 -7.24
N ALA A 207 -14.88 -16.81 -6.64
CA ALA A 207 -14.39 -16.69 -5.27
C ALA A 207 -13.40 -15.52 -5.15
N VAL A 208 -13.73 -14.54 -4.31
CA VAL A 208 -12.91 -13.38 -3.98
C VAL A 208 -12.65 -13.35 -2.48
N TRP A 209 -11.40 -13.06 -2.13
CA TRP A 209 -11.02 -12.89 -0.74
C TRP A 209 -11.57 -11.56 -0.22
N ASP A 210 -12.37 -11.64 0.83
CA ASP A 210 -13.01 -10.51 1.45
C ASP A 210 -12.28 -10.14 2.73
N ASN A 211 -11.46 -9.09 2.67
CA ASN A 211 -10.71 -8.58 3.81
C ASN A 211 -11.48 -7.57 4.67
N ARG A 212 -12.80 -7.48 4.49
CA ARG A 212 -13.62 -6.55 5.25
C ARG A 212 -13.73 -7.00 6.70
N LEU A 213 -13.33 -6.11 7.59
CA LEU A 213 -13.61 -6.22 9.00
C LEU A 213 -14.99 -5.61 9.29
N PRO A 214 -15.76 -6.21 10.20
CA PRO A 214 -16.99 -5.59 10.64
C PRO A 214 -16.68 -4.39 11.56
N PRO A 215 -17.51 -3.32 11.58
CA PRO A 215 -17.19 -2.06 12.24
C PRO A 215 -16.87 -2.18 13.74
N GLU A 216 -17.50 -3.13 14.44
CA GLU A 216 -17.30 -3.38 15.86
C GLU A 216 -15.86 -3.79 16.22
N GLN A 217 -15.04 -4.21 15.24
CA GLN A 217 -13.62 -4.53 15.46
C GLN A 217 -12.79 -3.32 15.91
N VAL A 218 -13.29 -2.10 15.67
CA VAL A 218 -12.58 -0.86 16.04
C VAL A 218 -13.33 -0.03 17.08
N ASP A 219 -14.37 -0.60 17.71
CA ASP A 219 -15.13 0.10 18.75
C ASP A 219 -14.24 0.48 19.93
N GLY A 220 -14.25 1.78 20.28
CA GLY A 220 -13.42 2.33 21.36
C GLY A 220 -11.94 2.49 21.02
N ALA A 221 -11.49 2.10 19.83
CA ALA A 221 -10.11 2.32 19.40
C ALA A 221 -9.84 3.81 19.13
N ALA A 222 -8.65 4.28 19.46
CA ALA A 222 -8.21 5.61 19.02
C ALA A 222 -8.09 5.62 17.49
N ALA A 223 -8.51 6.70 16.84
CA ALA A 223 -8.47 6.85 15.38
C ALA A 223 -7.67 8.08 14.94
N TYR A 224 -7.00 7.97 13.80
CA TYR A 224 -6.28 9.05 13.15
C TYR A 224 -6.71 9.13 11.70
N THR A 225 -7.31 10.25 11.33
CA THR A 225 -7.77 10.52 9.96
C THR A 225 -6.90 11.59 9.33
N PHE A 226 -6.42 11.34 8.13
CA PHE A 226 -5.65 12.31 7.36
C PHE A 226 -6.17 12.41 5.91
N ARG A 227 -6.06 13.61 5.35
CA ARG A 227 -6.23 13.87 3.92
C ARG A 227 -4.95 14.55 3.42
N PRO A 228 -4.11 13.82 2.67
CA PRO A 228 -2.78 14.31 2.30
C PRO A 228 -2.85 15.30 1.14
N GLU A 229 -1.81 16.12 1.05
CA GLU A 229 -1.58 17.00 -0.09
C GLU A 229 -0.96 16.24 -1.28
N VAL A 230 -1.15 16.75 -2.50
CA VAL A 230 -0.46 16.20 -3.67
C VAL A 230 1.05 16.37 -3.49
N GLY A 231 1.80 15.28 -3.72
CA GLY A 231 3.25 15.22 -3.53
C GLY A 231 3.68 14.80 -2.11
N GLU A 232 2.74 14.63 -1.18
CA GLU A 232 3.00 14.07 0.13
C GLU A 232 3.09 12.54 0.07
N LEU A 233 4.05 11.97 0.79
CA LEU A 233 4.13 10.54 1.02
C LEU A 233 3.75 10.24 2.47
N VAL A 234 2.80 9.34 2.69
CA VAL A 234 2.41 8.88 4.02
C VAL A 234 2.77 7.41 4.20
N LEU A 235 3.46 7.11 5.30
CA LEU A 235 3.69 5.74 5.77
C LEU A 235 2.79 5.45 6.96
N PHE A 236 2.23 4.24 7.02
CA PHE A 236 1.51 3.76 8.20
C PHE A 236 1.60 2.24 8.34
N ASN A 237 1.38 1.73 9.55
CA ASN A 237 1.36 0.31 9.83
C ASN A 237 0.03 -0.31 9.41
N THR A 238 0.06 -1.21 8.43
CA THR A 238 -1.15 -1.79 7.83
C THR A 238 -1.77 -2.92 8.65
N CYS A 239 -1.10 -3.35 9.73
CA CYS A 239 -1.70 -4.26 10.70
C CYS A 239 -2.77 -3.53 11.53
N ASN A 240 -2.73 -2.19 11.59
CA ASN A 240 -3.84 -1.40 12.10
C ASN A 240 -4.99 -1.39 11.08
N PRO A 241 -6.23 -1.69 11.49
CA PRO A 241 -7.40 -1.53 10.67
C PRO A 241 -7.49 -0.11 10.12
N HIS A 242 -7.89 0.01 8.86
CA HIS A 242 -7.98 1.30 8.19
C HIS A 242 -9.07 1.32 7.10
N THR A 243 -9.53 2.52 6.79
CA THR A 243 -10.49 2.80 5.72
C THR A 243 -9.94 3.88 4.80
N VAL A 244 -10.39 3.88 3.55
CA VAL A 244 -10.17 4.99 2.62
C VAL A 244 -11.53 5.50 2.17
N SER A 245 -11.83 6.78 2.39
CA SER A 245 -13.05 7.40 1.87
C SER A 245 -12.78 7.95 0.47
N VAL A 246 -13.57 7.50 -0.51
CA VAL A 246 -13.68 8.13 -1.83
C VAL A 246 -15.15 8.00 -2.23
N ASP A 247 -15.84 9.12 -2.19
CA ASP A 247 -17.27 9.28 -2.40
C ASP A 247 -17.56 10.63 -3.06
N GLN A 248 -18.72 10.74 -3.73
CA GLN A 248 -19.19 12.01 -4.30
C GLN A 248 -18.20 12.71 -5.25
N LEU A 249 -17.43 11.94 -6.03
CA LEU A 249 -16.48 12.50 -7.00
C LEU A 249 -17.20 13.32 -8.07
N THR A 250 -16.63 14.48 -8.39
CA THR A 250 -17.01 15.24 -9.59
C THR A 250 -16.53 14.47 -10.83
N PRO A 251 -17.26 14.48 -11.96
CA PRO A 251 -16.80 13.84 -13.18
C PRO A 251 -15.37 14.26 -13.57
N GLY A 252 -14.49 13.27 -13.75
CA GLY A 252 -13.08 13.48 -14.08
C GLY A 252 -12.14 13.55 -12.87
N GLU A 253 -12.67 13.62 -11.64
CA GLU A 253 -11.87 13.44 -10.44
C GLU A 253 -11.57 11.97 -10.17
N TRP A 254 -10.40 11.74 -9.58
CA TRP A 254 -10.00 10.44 -9.05
C TRP A 254 -8.97 10.66 -7.94
N ARG A 255 -8.72 9.61 -7.16
CA ARG A 255 -7.60 9.56 -6.22
C ARG A 255 -6.50 8.70 -6.83
N ALA A 256 -5.34 9.27 -7.11
CA ALA A 256 -4.19 8.58 -7.69
C ALA A 256 -3.02 8.54 -6.69
N GLN A 257 -2.43 7.38 -6.49
CA GLN A 257 -1.28 7.19 -5.63
C GLN A 257 -0.28 6.18 -6.19
N ALA A 258 1.01 6.41 -5.98
CA ALA A 258 2.03 5.37 -6.08
C ALA A 258 2.24 4.75 -4.70
N GLY A 259 2.43 3.44 -4.62
CA GLY A 259 2.62 2.80 -3.33
C GLY A 259 2.79 1.30 -3.40
N SER A 260 3.29 0.75 -2.31
CA SER A 260 3.39 -0.69 -2.06
C SER A 260 3.50 -0.93 -0.56
N PHE A 261 3.78 -2.17 -0.17
CA PHE A 261 4.07 -2.55 1.19
C PHE A 261 5.59 -2.50 1.46
N ILE A 262 5.92 -2.32 2.74
CA ILE A 262 7.24 -2.51 3.34
C ILE A 262 7.05 -3.54 4.45
N GLY A 263 7.96 -4.48 4.58
CA GLY A 263 7.93 -5.47 5.66
C GLY A 263 9.30 -5.66 6.26
N ARG A 264 9.33 -5.91 7.57
CA ARG A 264 10.56 -6.15 8.30
C ARG A 264 10.80 -7.65 8.45
N LEU A 265 11.98 -8.12 8.03
CA LEU A 265 12.42 -9.49 8.23
C LEU A 265 13.09 -9.67 9.61
N ALA A 266 13.40 -10.92 9.98
CA ALA A 266 14.01 -11.25 11.28
C ALA A 266 15.43 -10.67 11.47
N ASP A 267 16.12 -10.32 10.38
CA ASP A 267 17.43 -9.66 10.38
C ASP A 267 17.33 -8.12 10.36
N ASP A 268 16.15 -7.59 10.69
CA ASP A 268 15.77 -6.18 10.63
C ASP A 268 15.81 -5.53 9.25
N SER A 269 16.12 -6.27 8.17
CA SER A 269 16.03 -5.73 6.82
C SER A 269 14.60 -5.34 6.46
N LEU A 270 14.45 -4.23 5.72
CA LEU A 270 13.17 -3.78 5.16
C LEU A 270 13.08 -4.20 3.70
N VAL A 271 12.04 -4.96 3.38
CA VAL A 271 11.76 -5.44 2.02
C VAL A 271 10.46 -4.87 1.49
N LEU A 272 10.43 -4.48 0.21
CA LEU A 272 9.27 -3.91 -0.46
C LEU A 272 8.66 -4.91 -1.46
N TRP A 273 7.32 -4.95 -1.50
CA TRP A 273 6.53 -5.67 -2.50
C TRP A 273 5.14 -5.03 -2.65
N SER A 274 4.37 -5.41 -3.67
CA SER A 274 2.96 -5.05 -3.85
C SER A 274 2.08 -6.25 -4.14
#